data_AF-A0A540WSL7-F1
#
_entry.id   AF-A0A540WSL7-F1
#
_cell.length_a   1.000
_cell.length_b   1.000
_cell.length_c   1.000
_cell.angle_alpha   90.00
_cell.angle_beta   90.00
_cell.angle_gamma   90.00
#
_symmetry.space_group_name_H-M   'P 1'
#
loop_
_entity.id
_entity.type
_entity.pdbx_description
1 polymer ?
#
loop_
_entity_poly.entity_id
_entity_poly.type
_entity_poly.pdbx_seq_one_letter_code
_entity_poly.pdbx_strand_id
1 'polypeptide(L)'
;MTLEEARGELGVAAEAEPDLVRRTYLRMLKTRKPEVDPQGFARLREAYELLKAAHDGTEAPRTSAAPEPVAPATVDAPHASGPLSADARLDTFRARFSTLPSDAPTDAPVLIAREAVESLPEAGEARHWLIKALMASNRKEEATQAFRDAFNQGHPEFLLAFAQTFPQRLTEAEINLLGTTAAHPFLWGLAEELGTSDDWDKAGQAALVALAAIKRHPEHPPPKPTWVLAFLLQLHLNGRPREARALQASYSAWLEAEGLLGAFKEQDEAWVWMLVQELGELDDDVSPGVRKLLAHAVLNGNLENTREQMRAYRRREPERAAHALEQIRARCPSFHAALGESLVPKGPTPGAKRPSPPKKAPGDAKPPAPGTGRSASRYTTYALASVGVLMATMVAVGVMTFGLKSSPEEAQEGPREGNALEARLAVRALCELLPDPGAEDTCAGLSELVDTAEADECPKMGRKYLKMRAVLQEQTAPVPANEPNPAARRARLNEAQYRLVDELRRFCPRYL
;
A
#
# COMPACT_ATOMS: atom_id res chain seq x y z
N MET A 1 29.96 9.03 38.35
CA MET A 1 29.75 10.50 38.48
C MET A 1 28.69 10.79 39.56
N THR A 2 28.80 11.87 40.33
CA THR A 2 27.75 12.32 41.29
C THR A 2 26.71 13.23 40.62
N LEU A 3 25.54 13.45 41.25
CA LEU A 3 24.51 14.37 40.73
C LEU A 3 25.01 15.82 40.58
N GLU A 4 25.86 16.27 41.50
CA GLU A 4 26.45 17.61 41.45
C GLU A 4 27.47 17.73 40.31
N GLU A 5 28.32 16.70 40.13
CA GLU A 5 29.24 16.59 38.99
C GLU A 5 28.49 16.57 37.65
N ALA A 6 27.39 15.83 37.55
CA ALA A 6 26.58 15.75 36.33
C ALA A 6 25.97 17.11 35.96
N ARG A 7 25.52 17.89 36.95
CA ARG A 7 25.05 19.27 36.74
C ARG A 7 26.17 20.20 36.31
N GLY A 8 27.36 20.06 36.92
CA GLY A 8 28.56 20.79 36.53
C GLY A 8 28.97 20.50 35.08
N GLU A 9 28.94 19.23 34.67
CA GLU A 9 29.30 18.78 33.32
C GLU A 9 28.34 19.32 32.25
N LEU A 10 27.04 19.41 32.57
CA LEU A 10 26.02 20.00 31.70
C LEU A 10 25.87 21.52 31.86
N GLY A 11 26.45 22.13 32.89
CA GLY A 11 26.31 23.56 33.18
C GLY A 11 24.87 23.98 33.51
N VAL A 12 24.10 23.11 34.17
CA VAL A 12 22.68 23.35 34.51
C VAL A 12 22.49 23.54 36.02
N ALA A 13 21.53 24.39 36.40
CA ALA A 13 21.21 24.63 37.81
C ALA A 13 20.55 23.41 38.48
N ALA A 14 20.53 23.36 39.82
CA ALA A 14 19.99 22.24 40.59
C ALA A 14 18.51 21.95 40.30
N GLU A 15 17.74 22.99 39.98
CA GLU A 15 16.30 22.98 39.70
C GLU A 15 15.99 23.13 38.20
N ALA A 16 16.94 22.84 37.31
CA ALA A 16 16.71 22.95 35.87
C ALA A 16 15.59 22.01 35.41
N GLU A 17 14.67 22.51 34.58
CA GLU A 17 13.62 21.68 34.00
C GLU A 17 14.19 20.61 33.04
N PRO A 18 13.53 19.44 32.91
CA PRO A 18 13.99 18.34 32.04
C PRO A 18 14.27 18.77 30.59
N ASP A 19 13.44 19.68 30.07
CA ASP A 19 13.57 20.24 28.73
C ASP A 19 14.86 21.05 28.57
N LEU A 20 15.26 21.79 29.59
CA LEU A 20 16.51 22.56 29.60
C LEU A 20 17.73 21.64 29.66
N VAL A 21 17.67 20.56 30.45
CA VAL A 21 18.71 19.53 30.53
C VAL A 21 18.92 18.89 29.15
N ARG A 22 17.83 18.49 28.47
CA ARG A 22 17.87 17.90 27.11
C ARG A 22 18.45 18.88 26.08
N ARG A 23 18.01 20.13 26.06
CA ARG A 23 18.51 21.13 25.11
C ARG A 23 19.99 21.42 25.31
N THR A 24 20.45 21.47 26.56
CA THR A 24 21.86 21.73 26.89
C THR A 24 22.74 20.54 26.50
N TYR A 25 22.29 19.30 26.76
CA TYR A 25 22.96 18.10 26.28
C TYR A 25 23.13 18.11 24.75
N LEU A 26 22.06 18.37 24.00
CA LEU A 26 22.12 18.43 22.53
C LEU A 26 23.04 19.53 22.00
N ARG A 27 23.18 20.64 22.74
CA ARG A 27 24.14 21.70 22.40
C ARG A 27 25.58 21.24 22.60
N MET A 28 25.87 20.59 23.73
CA MET A 28 27.19 20.05 24.06
C MET A 28 27.60 18.89 23.14
N LEU A 29 26.64 18.10 22.65
CA LEU A 29 26.87 17.04 21.69
C LEU A 29 27.42 17.55 20.34
N LYS A 30 27.12 18.81 19.98
CA LYS A 30 27.65 19.43 18.75
C LYS A 30 29.13 19.81 18.86
N THR A 31 29.60 20.13 20.07
CA THR A 31 30.98 20.56 20.32
C THR A 31 31.89 19.39 20.71
N ARG A 32 31.36 18.38 21.39
CA ARG A 32 32.08 17.17 21.81
C ARG A 32 31.68 15.96 20.99
N LYS A 33 32.25 15.87 19.78
CA LYS A 33 32.03 14.73 18.89
C LYS A 33 32.83 13.51 19.37
N PRO A 34 32.26 12.28 19.31
CA PRO A 34 32.93 11.08 19.79
C PRO A 34 34.24 10.76 19.06
N GLU A 35 34.39 11.22 17.81
CA GLU A 35 35.61 11.03 17.02
C GLU A 35 36.77 11.95 17.47
N VAL A 36 36.45 13.08 18.11
CA VAL A 36 37.43 14.11 18.51
C VAL A 36 37.76 14.01 20.00
N ASP A 37 36.75 13.77 20.83
CA ASP A 37 36.89 13.61 22.28
C ASP A 37 35.99 12.47 22.79
N PRO A 38 36.40 11.20 22.62
CA PRO A 38 35.60 10.05 23.01
C PRO A 38 35.35 10.01 24.53
N GLN A 39 36.31 10.46 25.34
CA GLN A 39 36.18 10.48 26.79
C GLN A 39 35.23 11.60 27.26
N GLY A 40 35.30 12.79 26.66
CA GLY A 40 34.37 13.88 26.95
C GLY A 40 32.94 13.60 26.49
N PHE A 41 32.77 12.86 25.39
CA PHE A 41 31.46 12.36 24.97
C PHE A 41 30.89 11.35 25.98
N ALA A 42 31.70 10.41 26.45
CA ALA A 42 31.28 9.42 27.46
C ALA A 42 30.85 10.09 28.77
N ARG A 43 31.63 11.04 29.29
CA ARG A 43 31.28 11.82 30.49
C ARG A 43 29.99 12.63 30.31
N LEU A 44 29.84 13.30 29.16
CA LEU A 44 28.64 14.07 28.84
C LEU A 44 27.38 13.20 28.78
N ARG A 45 27.49 11.98 28.24
CA ARG A 45 26.39 11.01 28.20
C ARG A 45 26.05 10.48 29.60
N GLU A 46 27.05 10.11 30.39
CA GLU A 46 26.86 9.69 31.79
C GLU A 46 26.13 10.77 32.60
N ALA A 47 26.52 12.04 32.45
CA ALA A 47 25.88 13.17 33.11
C ALA A 47 24.39 13.34 32.72
N TYR A 48 24.06 13.18 31.43
CA TYR A 48 22.68 13.31 30.95
C TYR A 48 21.78 12.18 31.45
N GLU A 49 22.23 10.92 31.37
CA GLU A 49 21.45 9.77 31.85
C GLU A 49 21.21 9.85 33.36
N LEU A 50 22.21 10.30 34.12
CA LEU A 50 22.10 10.44 35.57
C LEU A 50 21.09 11.52 35.98
N LEU A 51 21.07 12.66 35.29
CA LEU A 51 20.06 13.71 35.52
C LEU A 51 18.67 13.33 35.04
N LYS A 52 18.57 12.63 33.91
CA LYS A 52 17.31 12.11 33.40
C LYS A 52 16.69 11.12 34.38
N ALA A 53 17.47 10.15 34.87
CA ALA A 53 17.03 9.18 35.86
C ALA A 53 16.54 9.85 37.16
N ALA A 54 17.24 10.89 37.63
CA ALA A 54 16.83 11.65 38.80
C ALA A 54 15.52 12.43 38.61
N HIS A 55 15.24 12.94 37.41
CA HIS A 55 13.95 13.58 37.09
C HIS A 55 12.81 12.57 36.96
N ASP A 56 13.10 11.41 36.38
CA ASP A 56 12.12 10.34 36.15
C ASP A 56 11.80 9.54 37.43
N GLY A 57 12.50 9.81 38.55
CA GLY A 57 12.33 9.11 39.83
C GLY A 57 12.83 7.65 39.79
N THR A 58 13.55 7.27 38.74
CA THR A 58 14.16 5.95 38.57
C THR A 58 15.62 5.97 39.02
N GLU A 59 16.04 5.00 39.82
CA GLU A 59 17.47 4.83 40.15
C GLU A 59 18.25 4.60 38.84
N ALA A 60 19.24 5.45 38.57
CA ALA A 60 20.04 5.36 37.34
C ALA A 60 20.71 3.97 37.24
N PRO A 61 20.81 3.37 36.04
CA PRO A 61 21.57 2.15 35.84
C PRO A 61 23.02 2.37 36.30
N ARG A 62 23.47 1.63 37.32
CA ARG A 62 24.84 1.70 37.83
C ARG A 62 25.81 1.13 36.78
N THR A 63 26.25 1.95 35.84
CA THR A 63 27.45 1.68 35.04
C THR A 63 28.68 2.09 35.85
N SER A 64 29.16 1.17 36.68
CA SER A 64 30.52 1.21 37.19
C SER A 64 31.06 -0.22 37.27
N ALA A 65 31.77 -0.62 36.22
CA ALA A 65 32.81 -1.62 36.34
C ALA A 65 33.94 -0.99 37.16
N ALA A 66 33.97 -1.30 38.46
CA ALA A 66 35.11 -0.99 39.30
C ALA A 66 36.31 -1.84 38.86
N PRO A 67 37.54 -1.29 38.80
CA PRO A 67 38.73 -2.08 38.54
C PRO A 67 38.97 -3.02 39.73
N GLU A 68 38.85 -4.31 39.46
CA GLU A 68 39.11 -5.37 40.43
C GLU A 68 40.61 -5.35 40.82
N PRO A 69 40.96 -5.38 42.13
CA PRO A 69 42.35 -5.39 42.56
C PRO A 69 43.03 -6.69 42.11
N VAL A 70 44.12 -6.56 41.37
CA VAL A 70 44.97 -7.68 40.94
C VAL A 70 45.61 -8.33 42.17
N ALA A 71 45.05 -9.47 42.60
CA ALA A 71 45.70 -10.39 43.52
C ALA A 71 46.77 -11.21 42.77
N PRO A 72 47.90 -11.55 43.42
CA PRO A 72 49.02 -12.20 42.77
C PRO A 72 48.68 -13.64 42.35
N ALA A 73 49.04 -13.95 41.11
CA ALA A 73 48.85 -15.23 40.46
C ALA A 73 49.46 -16.40 41.25
N THR A 74 48.61 -17.20 41.87
CA THR A 74 48.90 -18.60 42.19
C THR A 74 48.71 -19.43 40.92
N VAL A 75 49.84 -19.94 40.43
CA VAL A 75 49.94 -20.92 39.35
C VAL A 75 49.42 -22.25 39.88
N ASP A 76 48.15 -22.57 39.64
CA ASP A 76 47.59 -23.89 39.92
C ASP A 76 46.63 -24.33 38.80
N ALA A 77 47.02 -25.44 38.17
CA ALA A 77 46.24 -26.44 37.43
C ALA A 77 45.26 -26.02 36.29
N PRO A 78 45.17 -26.79 35.19
CA PRO A 78 44.23 -26.53 34.11
C PRO A 78 42.79 -26.70 34.62
N HIS A 79 42.13 -25.57 34.90
CA HIS A 79 40.75 -25.51 35.30
C HIS A 79 39.85 -26.17 34.25
N ALA A 80 39.07 -27.16 34.70
CA ALA A 80 37.98 -27.75 33.95
C ALA A 80 37.08 -26.64 33.39
N SER A 81 36.97 -26.59 32.06
CA SER A 81 36.19 -25.60 31.33
C SER A 81 34.73 -25.67 31.76
N GLY A 82 34.30 -24.70 32.58
CA GLY A 82 32.89 -24.53 32.90
C GLY A 82 32.06 -24.32 31.62
N PRO A 83 30.75 -24.60 31.64
CA PRO A 83 29.89 -24.35 30.50
C PRO A 83 29.98 -22.87 30.10
N LEU A 84 30.31 -22.61 28.84
CA LEU A 84 30.37 -21.27 28.28
C LEU A 84 29.02 -20.54 28.46
N SER A 85 29.07 -19.25 28.76
CA SER A 85 27.88 -18.40 28.81
C SER A 85 27.13 -18.43 27.46
N ALA A 86 25.82 -18.16 27.47
CA ALA A 86 25.03 -18.12 26.25
C ALA A 86 25.63 -17.14 25.22
N ASP A 87 26.08 -15.97 25.67
CA ASP A 87 26.72 -14.96 24.82
C ASP A 87 28.05 -15.46 24.24
N ALA A 88 28.92 -16.09 25.05
CA ALA A 88 30.18 -16.64 24.55
C ALA A 88 29.96 -17.77 23.52
N ARG A 89 28.90 -18.57 23.70
CA ARG A 89 28.48 -19.56 22.70
C ARG A 89 27.98 -18.88 21.43
N LEU A 90 27.16 -17.84 21.54
CA LEU A 90 26.65 -17.09 20.39
C LEU A 90 27.77 -16.40 19.61
N ASP A 91 28.75 -15.82 20.30
CA ASP A 91 29.96 -15.21 19.71
C ASP A 91 30.78 -16.24 18.92
N THR A 92 30.86 -17.47 19.41
CA THR A 92 31.52 -18.59 18.70
C THR A 92 30.82 -18.88 17.37
N PHE A 93 29.48 -18.89 17.33
CA PHE A 93 28.72 -19.04 16.09
C PHE A 93 28.87 -17.81 15.17
N ARG A 94 28.88 -16.59 15.72
CA ARG A 94 29.09 -15.35 14.95
C ARG A 94 30.44 -15.38 14.24
N ALA A 95 31.51 -15.78 14.94
CA ALA A 95 32.83 -15.94 14.37
C ALA A 95 32.82 -16.95 13.21
N ARG A 96 32.24 -18.14 13.41
CA ARG A 96 32.11 -19.16 12.35
C ARG A 96 31.37 -18.63 11.12
N PHE A 97 30.26 -17.91 11.32
CA PHE A 97 29.49 -17.30 10.23
C PHE A 97 30.31 -16.28 9.44
N SER A 98 31.10 -15.46 10.14
CA SER A 98 31.95 -14.42 9.53
C SER A 98 33.17 -14.97 8.78
N THR A 99 33.64 -16.16 9.15
CA THR A 99 34.78 -16.82 8.50
C THR A 99 34.42 -17.65 7.27
N LEU A 100 33.12 -17.75 6.92
CA LEU A 100 32.71 -18.44 5.70
C LEU A 100 33.28 -17.73 4.47
N PRO A 101 33.97 -18.45 3.57
CA PRO A 101 34.46 -17.84 2.35
C PRO A 101 33.28 -17.47 1.43
N SER A 102 33.48 -16.47 0.56
CA SER A 102 32.42 -15.95 -0.31
C SER A 102 31.92 -16.97 -1.34
N ASP A 103 32.70 -18.01 -1.63
CA ASP A 103 32.36 -19.15 -2.50
C ASP A 103 31.84 -20.37 -1.72
N ALA A 104 31.60 -20.23 -0.41
CA ALA A 104 31.02 -21.31 0.38
C ALA A 104 29.68 -21.78 -0.20
N PRO A 105 29.38 -23.10 -0.14
CA PRO A 105 28.07 -23.62 -0.53
C PRO A 105 26.94 -22.88 0.22
N THR A 106 25.83 -22.65 -0.48
CA THR A 106 24.67 -21.93 0.07
C THR A 106 24.05 -22.63 1.29
N ASP A 107 24.31 -23.92 1.50
CA ASP A 107 23.88 -24.64 2.70
C ASP A 107 24.79 -24.44 3.92
N ALA A 108 26.04 -23.99 3.76
CA ALA A 108 26.96 -23.82 4.90
C ALA A 108 26.45 -22.81 5.94
N PRO A 109 25.96 -21.61 5.56
CA PRO A 109 25.30 -20.69 6.50
C PRO A 109 24.08 -21.31 7.21
N VAL A 110 23.29 -22.12 6.51
CA VAL A 110 22.09 -22.77 7.05
C VAL A 110 22.46 -23.78 8.13
N LEU A 111 23.50 -24.60 7.91
CA LEU A 111 23.97 -25.58 8.88
C LEU A 111 24.49 -24.91 10.16
N ILE A 112 25.31 -23.86 10.03
CA ILE A 112 25.80 -23.10 11.19
C ILE A 112 24.64 -22.49 11.97
N ALA A 113 23.65 -21.91 11.28
CA ALA A 113 22.51 -21.31 11.95
C ALA A 113 21.61 -22.33 12.67
N ARG A 114 21.43 -23.54 12.09
CA ARG A 114 20.69 -24.62 12.75
C ARG A 114 21.37 -25.06 14.04
N GLU A 115 22.69 -25.28 13.98
CA GLU A 115 23.48 -25.65 15.15
C GLU A 115 23.41 -24.57 16.23
N ALA A 116 23.40 -23.29 15.84
CA ALA A 116 23.22 -22.17 16.77
C ALA A 116 21.84 -22.19 17.44
N VAL A 117 20.75 -22.38 16.68
CA VAL A 117 19.39 -22.48 17.23
C VAL A 117 19.22 -23.70 18.14
N GLU A 118 19.79 -24.85 17.77
CA GLU A 118 19.76 -26.06 18.59
C GLU A 118 20.53 -25.87 19.91
N SER A 119 21.68 -25.19 19.86
CA SER A 119 22.52 -24.94 21.04
C SER A 119 21.97 -23.84 21.95
N LEU A 120 21.23 -22.89 21.37
CA LEU A 120 20.74 -21.67 22.01
C LEU A 120 19.29 -21.38 21.58
N PRO A 121 18.31 -22.20 22.01
CA PRO A 121 16.91 -22.04 21.58
C PRO A 121 16.32 -20.68 21.95
N GLU A 122 16.70 -20.12 23.10
CA GLU A 122 16.19 -18.81 23.57
C GLU A 122 16.84 -17.61 22.84
N ALA A 123 17.87 -17.85 22.01
CA ALA A 123 18.57 -16.76 21.34
C ALA A 123 17.84 -16.34 20.05
N GLY A 124 17.08 -15.24 20.14
CA GLY A 124 16.41 -14.63 18.98
C GLY A 124 17.39 -14.32 17.83
N GLU A 125 18.63 -13.92 18.12
CA GLU A 125 19.66 -13.66 17.09
C GLU A 125 19.98 -14.91 16.25
N ALA A 126 20.13 -16.08 16.88
CA ALA A 126 20.41 -17.33 16.17
C ALA A 126 19.26 -17.71 15.20
N ARG A 127 18.01 -17.46 15.61
CA ARG A 127 16.82 -17.68 14.77
C ARG A 127 16.76 -16.73 13.58
N HIS A 128 17.10 -15.45 13.79
CA HIS A 128 17.24 -14.49 12.69
C HIS A 128 18.28 -14.94 11.67
N TRP A 129 19.43 -15.46 12.12
CA TRP A 129 20.44 -16.03 11.23
C TRP A 129 19.90 -17.21 10.43
N LEU A 130 19.15 -18.12 11.07
CA LEU A 130 18.57 -19.28 10.39
C LEU A 130 17.60 -18.85 9.28
N ILE A 131 16.68 -17.95 9.58
CA ILE A 131 15.71 -17.44 8.61
C ILE A 131 16.43 -16.73 7.46
N LYS A 132 17.39 -15.84 7.76
CA LYS A 132 18.15 -15.13 6.73
C LYS A 132 18.93 -16.09 5.83
N ALA A 133 19.55 -17.12 6.40
CA ALA A 133 20.27 -18.15 5.65
C ALA A 133 19.32 -18.97 4.77
N LEU A 134 18.17 -19.42 5.29
CA LEU A 134 17.17 -20.14 4.52
C LEU A 134 16.63 -19.31 3.35
N MET A 135 16.40 -18.01 3.57
CA MET A 135 15.98 -17.08 2.52
C MET A 135 17.05 -16.91 1.43
N ALA A 136 18.32 -16.73 1.82
CA ALA A 136 19.44 -16.60 0.89
C ALA A 136 19.61 -17.85 0.01
N SER A 137 19.31 -19.03 0.54
CA SER A 137 19.38 -20.31 -0.17
C SER A 137 18.06 -20.68 -0.89
N ASN A 138 17.11 -19.75 -0.97
CA ASN A 138 15.79 -19.93 -1.62
C ASN A 138 14.93 -21.08 -1.02
N ARG A 139 15.10 -21.39 0.27
CA ARG A 139 14.37 -22.43 1.01
C ARG A 139 13.15 -21.85 1.73
N LYS A 140 12.23 -21.26 0.97
CA LYS A 140 11.11 -20.44 1.49
C LYS A 140 10.14 -21.18 2.43
N GLU A 141 9.84 -22.45 2.15
CA GLU A 141 8.96 -23.26 3.01
C GLU A 141 9.58 -23.48 4.40
N GLU A 142 10.87 -23.78 4.44
CA GLU A 142 11.60 -23.96 5.71
C GLU A 142 11.75 -22.63 6.45
N ALA A 143 11.96 -21.52 5.74
CA ALA A 143 11.97 -20.19 6.35
C ALA A 143 10.62 -19.86 7.00
N THR A 144 9.50 -20.19 6.33
CA THR A 144 8.14 -20.02 6.86
C THR A 144 7.95 -20.84 8.14
N GLN A 145 8.40 -22.10 8.16
CA GLN A 145 8.34 -22.92 9.38
C GLN A 145 9.22 -22.35 10.50
N ALA A 146 10.43 -21.89 10.18
CA ALA A 146 11.34 -21.29 11.16
C ALA A 146 10.77 -20.02 11.81
N PHE A 147 10.04 -19.19 11.05
CA PHE A 147 9.29 -18.05 11.61
C PHE A 147 8.23 -18.50 12.62
N ARG A 148 7.42 -19.52 12.28
CA ARG A 148 6.38 -20.07 13.16
C ARG A 148 6.96 -20.71 14.40
N ASP A 149 8.03 -21.48 14.24
CA ASP A 149 8.72 -22.13 15.34
C ASP A 149 9.30 -21.09 16.31
N ALA A 150 9.87 -20.00 15.81
CA ALA A 150 10.34 -18.88 16.62
C ALA A 150 9.19 -18.22 17.41
N PHE A 151 8.09 -17.92 16.73
CA PHE A 151 6.91 -17.34 17.38
C PHE A 151 6.35 -18.25 18.49
N ASN A 152 6.17 -19.54 18.19
CA ASN A 152 5.64 -20.54 19.14
C ASN A 152 6.57 -20.76 20.35
N GLN A 153 7.85 -20.41 20.22
CA GLN A 153 8.84 -20.48 21.30
C GLN A 153 8.96 -19.17 22.10
N GLY A 154 8.03 -18.24 21.93
CA GLY A 154 7.95 -17.02 22.74
C GLY A 154 8.66 -15.80 22.15
N HIS A 155 8.96 -15.81 20.85
CA HIS A 155 9.53 -14.67 20.14
C HIS A 155 8.48 -13.97 19.26
N PRO A 156 7.61 -13.10 19.83
CA PRO A 156 6.48 -12.48 19.12
C PRO A 156 6.89 -11.63 17.92
N GLU A 157 8.09 -11.03 17.93
CA GLU A 157 8.62 -10.21 16.85
C GLU A 157 8.75 -10.99 15.53
N PHE A 158 8.89 -12.32 15.58
CA PHE A 158 8.99 -13.15 14.39
C PHE A 158 7.66 -13.28 13.66
N LEU A 159 6.52 -13.14 14.33
CA LEU A 159 5.22 -13.14 13.64
C LEU A 159 5.06 -11.87 12.78
N LEU A 160 5.52 -10.72 13.29
CA LEU A 160 5.52 -9.47 12.54
C LEU A 160 6.45 -9.55 11.33
N ALA A 161 7.68 -10.04 11.54
CA ALA A 161 8.64 -10.23 10.45
C ALA A 161 8.15 -11.28 9.42
N PHE A 162 7.45 -12.31 9.87
CA PHE A 162 6.82 -13.30 8.99
C PHE A 162 5.76 -12.67 8.09
N ALA A 163 4.88 -11.85 8.68
CA ALA A 163 3.84 -11.13 7.95
C ALA A 163 4.41 -10.16 6.90
N GLN A 164 5.52 -9.51 7.19
CA GLN A 164 6.23 -8.63 6.24
C GLN A 164 6.90 -9.41 5.10
N THR A 165 7.38 -10.61 5.35
CA THR A 165 8.17 -11.37 4.38
C THR A 165 7.29 -12.28 3.51
N PHE A 166 6.22 -12.83 4.08
CA PHE A 166 5.37 -13.83 3.47
C PHE A 166 3.87 -13.62 3.82
N PRO A 167 3.30 -12.44 3.52
CA PRO A 167 1.91 -12.11 3.88
C PRO A 167 0.91 -13.17 3.39
N GLN A 168 1.08 -13.67 2.17
CA GLN A 168 0.24 -14.70 1.55
C GLN A 168 0.31 -16.07 2.25
N ARG A 169 1.34 -16.32 3.07
CA ARG A 169 1.51 -17.59 3.82
C ARG A 169 0.89 -17.53 5.22
N LEU A 170 0.40 -16.38 5.65
CA LEU A 170 -0.31 -16.23 6.92
C LEU A 170 -1.61 -17.04 6.90
N THR A 171 -1.92 -17.62 8.04
CA THR A 171 -3.22 -18.23 8.37
C THR A 171 -4.14 -17.18 9.01
N GLU A 172 -5.44 -17.45 9.03
CA GLU A 172 -6.42 -16.58 9.70
C GLU A 172 -6.11 -16.38 11.19
N ALA A 173 -5.70 -17.45 11.88
CA ALA A 173 -5.29 -17.39 13.28
C ALA A 173 -4.06 -16.49 13.49
N GLU A 174 -3.06 -16.56 12.60
CA GLU A 174 -1.88 -15.69 12.63
C GLU A 174 -2.25 -14.22 12.40
N ILE A 175 -3.20 -13.93 11.48
CA ILE A 175 -3.72 -12.57 11.26
C ILE A 175 -4.42 -12.04 12.51
N ASN A 176 -5.24 -12.86 13.16
CA ASN A 176 -5.90 -12.48 14.41
C ASN A 176 -4.91 -12.22 15.54
N LEU A 177 -3.84 -13.04 15.64
CA LEU A 177 -2.76 -12.85 16.61
C LEU A 177 -1.98 -11.55 16.35
N LEU A 178 -1.67 -11.23 15.09
CA LEU A 178 -1.07 -9.94 14.72
C LEU A 178 -1.91 -8.76 15.21
N GLY A 179 -3.23 -8.90 15.25
CA GLY A 179 -4.14 -7.93 15.84
C GLY A 179 -3.84 -7.56 17.29
N THR A 180 -3.21 -8.46 18.05
CA THR A 180 -2.88 -8.25 19.47
C THR A 180 -1.50 -7.62 19.68
N THR A 181 -0.61 -7.73 18.71
CA THR A 181 0.81 -7.34 18.85
C THR A 181 1.23 -6.21 17.91
N ALA A 182 0.59 -6.06 16.74
CA ALA A 182 0.97 -5.10 15.72
C ALA A 182 0.10 -3.84 15.77
N ALA A 183 0.72 -2.69 15.47
CA ALA A 183 0.00 -1.43 15.33
C ALA A 183 -0.95 -1.47 14.12
N HIS A 184 -2.11 -0.81 14.22
CA HIS A 184 -3.09 -0.84 13.12
C HIS A 184 -2.57 -0.31 11.77
N PRO A 185 -1.63 0.67 11.67
CA PRO A 185 -1.08 1.08 10.37
C PRO A 185 -0.38 -0.07 9.63
N PHE A 186 0.30 -0.95 10.36
CA PHE A 186 0.90 -2.15 9.78
C PHE A 186 -0.17 -3.10 9.23
N LEU A 187 -1.25 -3.32 9.98
CA LEU A 187 -2.35 -4.21 9.59
C LEU A 187 -3.13 -3.68 8.37
N TRP A 188 -3.28 -2.36 8.24
CA TRP A 188 -3.84 -1.75 7.03
C TRP A 188 -2.94 -1.98 5.81
N GLY A 189 -1.62 -1.82 5.95
CA GLY A 189 -0.66 -2.13 4.89
C GLY A 189 -0.69 -3.60 4.49
N LEU A 190 -0.80 -4.51 5.47
CA LEU A 190 -0.94 -5.94 5.24
C LEU A 190 -2.22 -6.27 4.46
N ALA A 191 -3.36 -5.62 4.78
CA ALA A 191 -4.60 -5.80 4.05
C ALA A 191 -4.48 -5.37 2.58
N GLU A 192 -3.79 -4.26 2.30
CA GLU A 192 -3.53 -3.78 0.94
C GLU A 192 -2.61 -4.72 0.14
N GLU A 193 -1.55 -5.22 0.78
CA GLU A 193 -0.61 -6.17 0.16
C GLU A 193 -1.27 -7.51 -0.18
N LEU A 194 -2.10 -8.03 0.72
CA LEU A 194 -2.90 -9.23 0.49
C LEU A 194 -3.91 -9.04 -0.64
N GLY A 195 -4.60 -7.89 -0.69
CA GLY A 195 -5.51 -7.54 -1.79
C GLY A 195 -4.78 -7.44 -3.14
N THR A 196 -3.58 -6.85 -3.16
CA THR A 196 -2.73 -6.78 -4.35
C THR A 196 -2.28 -8.15 -4.84
N SER A 197 -2.12 -9.10 -3.91
CA SER A 197 -1.76 -10.50 -4.17
C SER A 197 -2.97 -11.39 -4.51
N ASP A 198 -4.16 -10.81 -4.67
CA ASP A 198 -5.43 -11.49 -4.94
C ASP A 198 -5.92 -12.43 -3.82
N ASP A 199 -5.41 -12.27 -2.58
CA ASP A 199 -5.85 -13.02 -1.38
C ASP A 199 -6.88 -12.21 -0.60
N TRP A 200 -8.03 -11.95 -1.24
CA TRP A 200 -9.06 -11.04 -0.72
C TRP A 200 -9.78 -11.54 0.55
N ASP A 201 -9.77 -12.85 0.81
CA ASP A 201 -10.28 -13.42 2.06
C ASP A 201 -9.44 -12.92 3.25
N LYS A 202 -8.11 -13.09 3.16
CA LYS A 202 -7.19 -12.63 4.20
C LYS A 202 -7.09 -11.11 4.24
N ALA A 203 -7.20 -10.43 3.10
CA ALA A 203 -7.22 -8.97 3.04
C ALA A 203 -8.39 -8.39 3.85
N GLY A 204 -9.60 -8.95 3.67
CA GLY A 204 -10.78 -8.59 4.47
C GLY A 204 -10.59 -8.85 5.96
N GLN A 205 -10.02 -10.00 6.32
CA GLN A 205 -9.72 -10.33 7.71
C GLN A 205 -8.69 -9.38 8.32
N ALA A 206 -7.60 -9.07 7.62
CA ALA A 206 -6.57 -8.15 8.09
C ALA A 206 -7.14 -6.73 8.31
N ALA A 207 -8.03 -6.26 7.42
CA ALA A 207 -8.72 -4.99 7.57
C ALA A 207 -9.65 -4.95 8.80
N LEU A 208 -10.40 -6.03 9.06
CA LEU A 208 -11.23 -6.17 10.27
C LEU A 208 -10.39 -6.10 11.54
N VAL A 209 -9.27 -6.84 11.56
CA VAL A 209 -8.34 -6.86 12.68
C VAL A 209 -7.66 -5.51 12.88
N ALA A 210 -7.31 -4.81 11.79
CA ALA A 210 -6.76 -3.46 11.82
C ALA A 210 -7.73 -2.47 12.46
N LEU A 211 -9.01 -2.52 12.07
CA LEU A 211 -10.06 -1.66 12.63
C LEU A 211 -10.26 -1.90 14.13
N ALA A 212 -10.29 -3.16 14.56
CA ALA A 212 -10.39 -3.52 15.97
C ALA A 212 -9.17 -3.04 16.80
N ALA A 213 -8.00 -2.92 16.16
CA ALA A 213 -6.76 -2.49 16.82
C ALA A 213 -6.65 -0.96 17.01
N ILE A 214 -7.49 -0.14 16.37
CA ILE A 214 -7.45 1.33 16.50
C ILE A 214 -7.56 1.77 17.96
N LYS A 215 -8.48 1.16 18.73
CA LYS A 215 -8.68 1.51 20.14
C LYS A 215 -7.45 1.26 21.02
N ARG A 216 -6.55 0.36 20.61
CA ARG A 216 -5.33 0.05 21.37
C ARG A 216 -4.18 1.01 21.06
N HIS A 217 -4.24 1.68 19.92
CA HIS A 217 -3.18 2.54 19.39
C HIS A 217 -3.74 3.88 18.89
N PRO A 218 -4.33 4.71 19.78
CA PRO A 218 -4.97 5.97 19.39
C PRO A 218 -3.98 7.02 18.85
N GLU A 219 -2.67 6.83 19.05
CA GLU A 219 -1.61 7.70 18.54
C GLU A 219 -1.52 7.72 17.01
N HIS A 220 -2.08 6.73 16.35
CA HIS A 220 -2.06 6.61 14.90
C HIS A 220 -3.44 6.94 14.32
N PRO A 221 -3.52 7.81 13.29
CA PRO A 221 -4.80 8.14 12.70
C PRO A 221 -5.37 6.93 11.93
N PRO A 222 -6.69 6.70 11.97
CA PRO A 222 -7.34 5.71 11.12
C PRO A 222 -7.08 5.99 9.63
N PRO A 223 -7.25 4.99 8.74
CA PRO A 223 -7.19 5.24 7.31
C PRO A 223 -8.23 6.28 6.90
N LYS A 224 -7.91 7.06 5.87
CA LYS A 224 -8.86 8.05 5.32
C LYS A 224 -10.16 7.34 4.88
N PRO A 225 -11.33 7.96 5.06
CA PRO A 225 -12.62 7.48 4.54
C PRO A 225 -12.56 6.93 3.11
N THR A 226 -11.92 7.67 2.20
CA THR A 226 -11.77 7.29 0.79
C THR A 226 -11.09 5.93 0.60
N TRP A 227 -10.07 5.63 1.41
CA TRP A 227 -9.37 4.35 1.36
C TRP A 227 -10.31 3.21 1.80
N VAL A 228 -11.02 3.37 2.91
CA VAL A 228 -11.94 2.35 3.43
C VAL A 228 -13.06 2.05 2.43
N LEU A 229 -13.64 3.10 1.83
CA LEU A 229 -14.67 2.97 0.79
C LEU A 229 -14.16 2.24 -0.44
N ALA A 230 -12.97 2.62 -0.94
CA ALA A 230 -12.34 1.93 -2.06
C ALA A 230 -12.08 0.46 -1.75
N PHE A 231 -11.58 0.16 -0.55
CA PHE A 231 -11.29 -1.21 -0.11
C PHE A 231 -12.56 -2.08 0.00
N LEU A 232 -13.65 -1.54 0.57
CA LEU A 232 -14.96 -2.21 0.62
C LEU A 232 -15.49 -2.54 -0.79
N LEU A 233 -15.38 -1.60 -1.72
CA LEU A 233 -15.77 -1.82 -3.11
C LEU A 233 -14.89 -2.88 -3.80
N GLN A 234 -13.59 -2.93 -3.48
CA GLN A 234 -12.70 -3.99 -3.97
C GLN A 234 -13.07 -5.36 -3.42
N LEU A 235 -13.46 -5.48 -2.15
CA LEU A 235 -13.97 -6.76 -1.60
C LEU A 235 -15.21 -7.22 -2.37
N HIS A 236 -16.16 -6.32 -2.65
CA HIS A 236 -17.31 -6.66 -3.50
C HIS A 236 -16.92 -7.04 -4.94
N LEU A 237 -15.98 -6.31 -5.56
CA LEU A 237 -15.48 -6.58 -6.91
C LEU A 237 -14.76 -7.94 -7.01
N ASN A 238 -14.17 -8.41 -5.92
CA ASN A 238 -13.48 -9.70 -5.85
C ASN A 238 -14.34 -10.82 -5.27
N GLY A 239 -15.66 -10.58 -5.16
CA GLY A 239 -16.62 -11.60 -4.77
C GLY A 239 -16.49 -12.01 -3.30
N ARG A 240 -16.09 -11.08 -2.43
CA ARG A 240 -15.98 -11.22 -0.97
C ARG A 240 -17.03 -10.37 -0.25
N PRO A 241 -18.34 -10.61 -0.49
CA PRO A 241 -19.40 -9.78 0.09
C PRO A 241 -19.55 -9.96 1.60
N ARG A 242 -19.18 -11.13 2.16
CA ARG A 242 -19.28 -11.38 3.60
C ARG A 242 -18.27 -10.53 4.36
N GLU A 243 -17.03 -10.54 3.91
CA GLU A 243 -15.91 -9.78 4.42
C GLU A 243 -16.20 -8.27 4.29
N ALA A 244 -16.71 -7.85 3.12
CA ALA A 244 -17.12 -6.46 2.90
C ALA A 244 -18.20 -6.00 3.91
N ARG A 245 -19.24 -6.81 4.12
CA ARG A 245 -20.33 -6.48 5.07
C ARG A 245 -19.84 -6.45 6.51
N ALA A 246 -19.01 -7.40 6.92
CA ALA A 246 -18.42 -7.42 8.25
C ALA A 246 -17.58 -6.16 8.50
N LEU A 247 -16.74 -5.77 7.53
CA LEU A 247 -15.91 -4.57 7.62
C LEU A 247 -16.75 -3.30 7.63
N GLN A 248 -17.77 -3.21 6.77
CA GLN A 248 -18.70 -2.09 6.72
C GLN A 248 -19.47 -1.92 8.04
N ALA A 249 -20.01 -3.00 8.60
CA ALA A 249 -20.73 -2.97 9.87
C ALA A 249 -19.81 -2.52 11.01
N SER A 250 -18.59 -3.07 11.07
CA SER A 250 -17.60 -2.70 12.08
C SER A 250 -17.16 -1.24 11.95
N TYR A 251 -16.96 -0.75 10.71
CA TYR A 251 -16.55 0.63 10.45
C TYR A 251 -17.68 1.62 10.79
N SER A 252 -18.94 1.26 10.48
CA SER A 252 -20.12 2.04 10.87
C SER A 252 -20.23 2.18 12.39
N ALA A 253 -20.09 1.06 13.11
CA ALA A 253 -20.13 1.03 14.56
C ALA A 253 -18.99 1.86 15.18
N TRP A 254 -17.81 1.83 14.57
CA TRP A 254 -16.69 2.67 14.99
C TRP A 254 -16.97 4.17 14.76
N LEU A 255 -17.46 4.56 13.57
CA LEU A 255 -17.84 5.95 13.29
C LEU A 255 -18.90 6.49 14.26
N GLU A 256 -19.88 5.65 14.62
CA GLU A 256 -20.91 6.01 15.60
C GLU A 256 -20.32 6.16 17.01
N ALA A 257 -19.47 5.22 17.45
CA ALA A 257 -18.83 5.27 18.76
C ALA A 257 -17.91 6.50 18.93
N GLU A 258 -17.23 6.92 17.87
CA GLU A 258 -16.38 8.11 17.87
C GLU A 258 -17.17 9.42 17.61
N GLY A 259 -18.48 9.36 17.40
CA GLY A 259 -19.30 10.54 17.09
C GLY A 259 -18.98 11.16 15.72
N LEU A 260 -18.29 10.43 14.84
CA LEU A 260 -17.84 10.90 13.53
C LEU A 260 -18.87 10.71 12.42
N LEU A 261 -19.94 9.96 12.67
CA LEU A 261 -20.95 9.65 11.65
C LEU A 261 -21.61 10.91 11.07
N GLY A 262 -21.78 11.97 11.86
CA GLY A 262 -22.32 13.26 11.39
C GLY A 262 -21.36 13.95 10.42
N ALA A 263 -20.11 14.16 10.84
CA ALA A 263 -19.07 14.78 10.01
C ALA A 263 -18.81 13.97 8.72
N PHE A 264 -18.88 12.64 8.79
CA PHE A 264 -18.74 11.78 7.62
C PHE A 264 -19.86 12.01 6.59
N LYS A 265 -21.10 12.28 7.02
CA LYS A 265 -22.24 12.56 6.12
C LYS A 265 -22.15 13.91 5.41
N GLU A 266 -21.35 14.83 5.91
CA GLU A 266 -21.13 16.15 5.31
C GLU A 266 -19.98 16.17 4.29
N GLN A 267 -19.20 15.09 4.21
CA GLN A 267 -18.09 14.98 3.28
C GLN A 267 -18.54 14.57 1.87
N ASP A 268 -17.69 14.85 0.88
CA ASP A 268 -17.91 14.50 -0.53
C ASP A 268 -18.10 12.98 -0.73
N GLU A 269 -17.61 12.16 0.19
CA GLU A 269 -17.71 10.71 0.17
C GLU A 269 -19.05 10.17 0.68
N ALA A 270 -19.93 11.00 1.24
CA ALA A 270 -21.19 10.56 1.84
C ALA A 270 -22.09 9.80 0.86
N TRP A 271 -22.12 10.21 -0.42
CA TRP A 271 -22.89 9.51 -1.45
C TRP A 271 -22.25 8.15 -1.81
N VAL A 272 -20.92 8.03 -1.81
CA VAL A 272 -20.22 6.75 -2.06
C VAL A 272 -20.53 5.78 -0.93
N TRP A 273 -20.50 6.26 0.31
CA TRP A 273 -20.84 5.45 1.48
C TRP A 273 -22.27 4.93 1.44
N MET A 274 -23.25 5.75 1.06
CA MET A 274 -24.63 5.30 0.85
C MET A 274 -24.70 4.13 -0.14
N LEU A 275 -23.98 4.21 -1.26
CA LEU A 275 -23.92 3.14 -2.25
C LEU A 275 -23.20 1.89 -1.73
N VAL A 276 -22.13 2.05 -0.96
CA VAL A 276 -21.47 0.91 -0.28
C VAL A 276 -22.43 0.26 0.71
N GLN A 277 -23.21 1.03 1.46
CA GLN A 277 -24.22 0.50 2.36
C GLN A 277 -25.29 -0.29 1.63
N GLU A 278 -25.85 0.24 0.54
CA GLU A 278 -26.80 -0.48 -0.31
C GLU A 278 -26.20 -1.79 -0.87
N LEU A 279 -24.93 -1.79 -1.29
CA LEU A 279 -24.24 -3.02 -1.70
C LEU A 279 -24.13 -4.04 -0.57
N GLY A 280 -23.89 -3.58 0.65
CA GLY A 280 -23.87 -4.41 1.86
C GLY A 280 -25.23 -5.01 2.21
N GLU A 281 -26.35 -4.41 1.80
CA GLU A 281 -27.69 -4.96 2.07
C GLU A 281 -28.08 -6.12 1.14
N LEU A 282 -27.42 -6.29 0.00
CA LEU A 282 -27.68 -7.39 -0.92
C LEU A 282 -27.33 -8.76 -0.30
N ASP A 283 -28.15 -9.78 -0.53
CA ASP A 283 -27.90 -11.13 -0.04
C ASP A 283 -26.68 -11.79 -0.73
N ASP A 284 -26.14 -12.84 -0.10
CA ASP A 284 -25.01 -13.61 -0.62
C ASP A 284 -25.34 -14.39 -1.91
N ASP A 285 -26.63 -14.63 -2.17
CA ASP A 285 -27.13 -15.36 -3.34
C ASP A 285 -27.28 -14.48 -4.60
N VAL A 286 -27.15 -13.16 -4.46
CA VAL A 286 -27.11 -12.24 -5.60
C VAL A 286 -25.93 -12.61 -6.49
N SER A 287 -26.17 -12.65 -7.80
CA SER A 287 -25.14 -13.00 -8.76
C SER A 287 -23.86 -12.20 -8.53
N PRO A 288 -22.69 -12.88 -8.36
CA PRO A 288 -21.41 -12.22 -8.25
C PRO A 288 -21.14 -11.28 -9.43
N GLY A 289 -21.57 -11.65 -10.64
CA GLY A 289 -21.41 -10.80 -11.82
C GLY A 289 -22.12 -9.46 -11.71
N VAL A 290 -23.35 -9.43 -11.20
CA VAL A 290 -24.10 -8.19 -11.01
C VAL A 290 -23.48 -7.35 -9.89
N ARG A 291 -23.13 -7.97 -8.76
CA ARG A 291 -22.47 -7.29 -7.64
C ARG A 291 -21.15 -6.64 -8.06
N LYS A 292 -20.33 -7.34 -8.85
CA LYS A 292 -19.09 -6.80 -9.43
C LYS A 292 -19.34 -5.57 -10.29
N LEU A 293 -20.35 -5.62 -11.17
CA LEU A 293 -20.72 -4.48 -12.01
C LEU A 293 -21.16 -3.27 -11.19
N LEU A 294 -21.95 -3.47 -10.14
CA LEU A 294 -22.36 -2.39 -9.24
C LEU A 294 -21.16 -1.76 -8.52
N ALA A 295 -20.28 -2.56 -7.92
CA ALA A 295 -19.07 -2.06 -7.27
C ALA A 295 -18.13 -1.32 -8.24
N HIS A 296 -17.97 -1.85 -9.45
CA HIS A 296 -17.19 -1.23 -10.52
C HIS A 296 -17.77 0.12 -10.97
N ALA A 297 -19.10 0.26 -10.99
CA ALA A 297 -19.78 1.50 -11.33
C ALA A 297 -19.46 2.62 -10.35
N VAL A 298 -19.41 2.30 -9.05
CA VAL A 298 -19.06 3.24 -7.99
C VAL A 298 -17.59 3.63 -8.07
N LEU A 299 -16.69 2.65 -8.17
CA LEU A 299 -15.24 2.89 -8.21
C LEU A 299 -14.82 3.77 -9.39
N ASN A 300 -15.38 3.54 -10.57
CA ASN A 300 -14.95 4.22 -11.80
C ASN A 300 -15.82 5.43 -12.18
N GLY A 301 -16.94 5.66 -11.48
CA GLY A 301 -17.89 6.72 -11.82
C GLY A 301 -18.50 6.61 -13.22
N ASN A 302 -18.41 5.45 -13.89
CA ASN A 302 -18.84 5.26 -15.28
C ASN A 302 -20.14 4.43 -15.35
N LEU A 303 -21.27 5.11 -15.13
CA LEU A 303 -22.58 4.49 -15.14
C LEU A 303 -22.97 3.96 -16.54
N GLU A 304 -22.64 4.66 -17.63
CA GLU A 304 -23.05 4.24 -18.97
C GLU A 304 -22.40 2.92 -19.39
N ASN A 305 -21.08 2.80 -19.20
CA ASN A 305 -20.38 1.54 -19.44
C ASN A 305 -20.97 0.40 -18.59
N THR A 306 -21.29 0.69 -17.32
CA THR A 306 -21.94 -0.28 -16.44
C THR A 306 -23.31 -0.71 -16.97
N ARG A 307 -24.14 0.22 -17.47
CA ARG A 307 -25.44 -0.12 -18.07
C ARG A 307 -25.30 -1.04 -19.27
N GLU A 308 -24.32 -0.81 -20.13
CA GLU A 308 -24.05 -1.69 -21.27
C GLU A 308 -23.63 -3.09 -20.83
N GLN A 309 -22.73 -3.17 -19.85
CA GLN A 309 -22.27 -4.44 -19.30
C GLN A 309 -23.41 -5.19 -18.59
N MET A 310 -24.30 -4.50 -17.87
CA MET A 310 -25.50 -5.09 -17.27
C MET A 310 -26.48 -5.62 -18.32
N ARG A 311 -26.71 -4.87 -19.42
CA ARG A 311 -27.53 -5.36 -20.54
C ARG A 311 -26.92 -6.60 -21.19
N ALA A 312 -25.58 -6.64 -21.30
CA ALA A 312 -24.85 -7.81 -21.80
C ALA A 312 -24.92 -9.00 -20.83
N TYR A 313 -24.83 -8.75 -19.52
CA TYR A 313 -25.03 -9.76 -18.48
C TYR A 313 -26.45 -10.35 -18.56
N ARG A 314 -27.49 -9.50 -18.58
CA ARG A 314 -28.89 -9.92 -18.73
C ARG A 314 -29.14 -10.79 -19.97
N ARG A 315 -28.49 -10.49 -21.10
CA ARG A 315 -28.61 -11.31 -22.32
C ARG A 315 -28.00 -12.71 -22.15
N ARG A 316 -26.93 -12.83 -21.36
CA ARG A 316 -26.24 -14.10 -21.09
C ARG A 316 -26.93 -14.92 -20.02
N GLU A 317 -27.42 -14.28 -18.97
CA GLU A 317 -27.96 -14.91 -17.76
C GLU A 317 -29.29 -14.24 -17.33
N PRO A 318 -30.39 -14.42 -18.09
CA PRO A 318 -31.63 -13.67 -17.88
C PRO A 318 -32.31 -13.95 -16.54
N GLU A 319 -32.35 -15.21 -16.08
CA GLU A 319 -32.99 -15.60 -14.82
C GLU A 319 -32.25 -15.00 -13.61
N ARG A 320 -30.92 -15.12 -13.59
CA ARG A 320 -30.08 -14.51 -12.55
C ARG A 320 -30.14 -12.99 -12.56
N ALA A 321 -30.26 -12.37 -13.74
CA ALA A 321 -30.44 -10.93 -13.85
C ALA A 321 -31.81 -10.48 -13.32
N ALA A 322 -32.87 -11.24 -13.57
CA ALA A 322 -34.20 -10.97 -13.03
C ALA A 322 -34.21 -11.08 -11.49
N HIS A 323 -33.65 -12.16 -10.94
CA HIS A 323 -33.50 -12.33 -9.49
C HIS A 323 -32.68 -11.21 -8.84
N ALA A 324 -31.54 -10.84 -9.44
CA ALA A 324 -30.72 -9.73 -8.95
C ALA A 324 -31.47 -8.38 -9.00
N LEU A 325 -32.29 -8.14 -10.04
CA LEU A 325 -33.09 -6.92 -10.14
C LEU A 325 -34.14 -6.83 -9.03
N GLU A 326 -34.77 -7.94 -8.64
CA GLU A 326 -35.73 -7.97 -7.54
C GLU A 326 -35.07 -7.55 -6.23
N GLN A 327 -33.88 -8.09 -5.93
CA GLN A 327 -33.13 -7.70 -4.74
C GLN A 327 -32.63 -6.25 -4.78
N ILE A 328 -32.09 -5.80 -5.92
CA ILE A 328 -31.65 -4.41 -6.11
C ILE A 328 -32.82 -3.45 -5.91
N ARG A 329 -34.01 -3.77 -6.43
CA ARG A 329 -35.20 -2.93 -6.22
C ARG A 329 -35.60 -2.86 -4.75
N ALA A 330 -35.50 -3.98 -4.03
CA ALA A 330 -35.93 -4.06 -2.63
C ALA A 330 -34.94 -3.39 -1.66
N ARG A 331 -33.62 -3.48 -1.93
CA ARG A 331 -32.58 -3.12 -0.95
C ARG A 331 -31.61 -2.03 -1.40
N CYS A 332 -31.59 -1.71 -2.69
CA CYS A 332 -30.63 -0.78 -3.28
C CYS A 332 -31.34 0.28 -4.13
N PRO A 333 -32.15 1.17 -3.52
CA PRO A 333 -32.97 2.12 -4.25
C PRO A 333 -32.15 3.04 -5.16
N SER A 334 -30.96 3.47 -4.72
CA SER A 334 -30.08 4.34 -5.52
C SER A 334 -29.54 3.61 -6.75
N PHE A 335 -29.09 2.37 -6.59
CA PHE A 335 -28.70 1.56 -7.75
C PHE A 335 -29.86 1.21 -8.66
N HIS A 336 -31.04 0.92 -8.12
CA HIS A 336 -32.23 0.67 -8.92
C HIS A 336 -32.58 1.89 -9.78
N ALA A 337 -32.56 3.10 -9.19
CA ALA A 337 -32.80 4.35 -9.92
C ALA A 337 -31.76 4.57 -11.03
N ALA A 338 -30.48 4.29 -10.78
CA ALA A 338 -29.40 4.54 -11.73
C ALA A 338 -29.29 3.47 -12.84
N LEU A 339 -29.53 2.20 -12.51
CA LEU A 339 -29.16 1.04 -13.33
C LEU A 339 -30.28 0.01 -13.53
N GLY A 340 -31.39 0.07 -12.79
CA GLY A 340 -32.43 -0.95 -12.75
C GLY A 340 -33.03 -1.27 -14.13
N GLU A 341 -33.28 -0.27 -14.97
CA GLU A 341 -33.79 -0.44 -16.34
C GLU A 341 -32.90 -1.33 -17.22
N SER A 342 -31.60 -1.36 -16.94
CA SER A 342 -30.64 -2.17 -17.71
C SER A 342 -30.79 -3.67 -17.46
N LEU A 343 -31.42 -4.06 -16.36
CA LEU A 343 -31.70 -5.45 -15.99
C LEU A 343 -33.14 -5.88 -16.34
N VAL A 344 -34.07 -4.96 -16.57
CA VAL A 344 -35.45 -5.29 -16.97
C VAL A 344 -35.44 -6.05 -18.30
N PRO A 345 -36.04 -7.25 -18.42
CA PRO A 345 -36.13 -7.95 -19.70
C PRO A 345 -36.78 -7.03 -20.74
N LYS A 346 -36.11 -6.82 -21.89
CA LYS A 346 -36.83 -6.23 -23.03
C LYS A 346 -37.85 -7.28 -23.45
N GLY A 347 -39.13 -7.01 -23.16
CA GLY A 347 -40.23 -7.83 -23.67
C GLY A 347 -40.06 -8.04 -25.17
N PRO A 348 -40.56 -9.15 -25.73
CA PRO A 348 -40.49 -9.40 -27.17
C PRO A 348 -41.04 -8.15 -27.87
N THR A 349 -40.20 -7.47 -28.66
CA THR A 349 -40.59 -6.23 -29.32
C THR A 349 -41.87 -6.50 -30.11
N PRO A 350 -43.01 -5.88 -29.75
CA PRO A 350 -44.28 -6.15 -30.42
C PRO A 350 -44.12 -5.79 -31.89
N GLY A 351 -44.07 -6.79 -32.77
CA GLY A 351 -43.84 -6.59 -34.21
C GLY A 351 -42.49 -7.01 -34.76
N ALA A 352 -41.57 -7.56 -33.96
CA ALA A 352 -40.48 -8.36 -34.52
C ALA A 352 -41.08 -9.61 -35.17
N LYS A 353 -41.42 -9.51 -36.46
CA LYS A 353 -41.96 -10.61 -37.27
C LYS A 353 -41.10 -11.83 -37.01
N ARG A 354 -41.70 -12.86 -36.40
CA ARG A 354 -41.09 -14.17 -36.19
C ARG A 354 -40.38 -14.52 -37.50
N PRO A 355 -39.05 -14.71 -37.52
CA PRO A 355 -38.34 -15.03 -38.75
C PRO A 355 -39.09 -16.19 -39.38
N SER A 356 -39.61 -15.96 -40.59
CA SER A 356 -40.45 -16.95 -41.25
C SER A 356 -39.71 -18.28 -41.23
N PRO A 357 -40.37 -19.39 -40.88
CA PRO A 357 -39.71 -20.69 -40.82
C PRO A 357 -38.94 -20.88 -42.12
N PRO A 358 -37.66 -21.31 -42.08
CA PRO A 358 -36.86 -21.47 -43.27
C PRO A 358 -37.67 -22.31 -44.26
N LYS A 359 -37.99 -21.70 -45.40
CA LYS A 359 -38.83 -22.29 -46.44
C LYS A 359 -38.15 -23.61 -46.80
N LYS A 360 -38.71 -24.74 -46.36
CA LYS A 360 -38.21 -26.08 -46.69
C LYS A 360 -38.09 -26.13 -48.20
N ALA A 361 -36.86 -26.17 -48.71
CA ALA A 361 -36.60 -26.40 -50.11
C ALA A 361 -37.19 -27.79 -50.47
N PRO A 362 -38.01 -27.89 -51.52
CA PRO A 362 -38.49 -29.17 -51.99
C PRO A 362 -37.39 -29.90 -52.76
N GLY A 363 -37.18 -31.17 -52.43
CA GLY A 363 -36.71 -32.19 -53.38
C GLY A 363 -35.21 -32.31 -53.62
N ASP A 364 -34.64 -33.37 -53.04
CA ASP A 364 -33.74 -34.34 -53.67
C ASP A 364 -32.75 -33.88 -54.76
N ALA A 365 -31.46 -33.82 -54.39
CA ALA A 365 -30.36 -34.23 -55.26
C ALA A 365 -29.08 -34.56 -54.46
N LYS A 366 -28.80 -35.87 -54.36
CA LYS A 366 -27.50 -36.58 -54.51
C LYS A 366 -26.20 -35.88 -54.01
N PRO A 367 -25.40 -36.52 -53.11
CA PRO A 367 -24.00 -36.13 -52.88
C PRO A 367 -23.05 -36.86 -53.86
N PRO A 368 -21.75 -36.53 -53.98
CA PRO A 368 -21.03 -35.26 -53.77
C PRO A 368 -20.00 -34.97 -54.91
N ALA A 369 -19.34 -33.81 -54.86
CA ALA A 369 -17.94 -33.66 -55.29
C ALA A 369 -17.26 -32.52 -54.51
N PRO A 370 -16.00 -32.69 -54.04
CA PRO A 370 -15.30 -31.68 -53.26
C PRO A 370 -14.70 -30.62 -54.20
N GLY A 371 -15.39 -29.49 -54.33
CA GLY A 371 -14.90 -28.32 -55.04
C GLY A 371 -14.15 -27.38 -54.10
N THR A 372 -12.83 -27.37 -54.19
CA THR A 372 -11.96 -26.30 -53.70
C THR A 372 -12.35 -24.97 -54.36
N GLY A 373 -12.72 -23.95 -53.59
CA GLY A 373 -13.14 -22.67 -54.17
C GLY A 373 -13.05 -21.51 -53.19
N ARG A 374 -11.94 -20.78 -53.26
CA ARG A 374 -11.71 -19.45 -52.67
C ARG A 374 -12.88 -18.51 -52.97
N SER A 375 -13.52 -17.96 -51.94
CA SER A 375 -14.27 -16.70 -52.05
C SER A 375 -14.35 -16.01 -50.68
N ALA A 376 -13.29 -15.27 -50.37
CA ALA A 376 -13.30 -14.24 -49.35
C ALA A 376 -12.67 -12.99 -49.99
N SER A 377 -13.48 -11.94 -50.17
CA SER A 377 -13.03 -10.53 -50.27
C SER A 377 -14.04 -9.69 -51.08
N ARG A 378 -15.25 -9.48 -50.56
CA ARG A 378 -16.10 -8.32 -50.94
C ARG A 378 -16.94 -7.71 -49.79
N TYR A 379 -16.87 -8.27 -48.57
CA TYR A 379 -17.62 -7.73 -47.42
C TYR A 379 -16.83 -6.74 -46.55
N THR A 380 -15.53 -6.54 -46.79
CA THR A 380 -14.67 -5.67 -45.98
C THR A 380 -14.70 -4.20 -46.39
N THR A 381 -15.13 -3.85 -47.61
CA THR A 381 -15.13 -2.46 -48.09
C THR A 381 -16.35 -1.65 -47.67
N TYR A 382 -17.51 -2.27 -47.44
CA TYR A 382 -18.72 -1.53 -46.99
C TYR A 382 -18.75 -1.27 -45.47
N ALA A 383 -17.98 -2.03 -44.68
CA ALA A 383 -17.90 -1.86 -43.23
C ALA A 383 -17.03 -0.65 -42.82
N LEU A 384 -16.03 -0.28 -43.61
CA LEU A 384 -15.14 0.84 -43.28
C LEU A 384 -15.73 2.21 -43.64
N ALA A 385 -16.56 2.29 -44.69
CA ALA A 385 -17.21 3.54 -45.09
C ALA A 385 -18.32 3.99 -44.12
N SER A 386 -19.02 3.04 -43.48
CA SER A 386 -20.11 3.35 -42.54
C SER A 386 -19.61 3.82 -41.17
N VAL A 387 -18.42 3.36 -40.74
CA VAL A 387 -17.79 3.81 -39.48
C VAL A 387 -17.28 5.26 -39.59
N GLY A 388 -16.76 5.65 -40.75
CA GLY A 388 -16.26 7.02 -40.98
C GLY A 388 -17.36 8.09 -40.90
N VAL A 389 -18.55 7.80 -41.45
CA VAL A 389 -19.68 8.75 -41.44
C VAL A 389 -20.29 8.88 -40.03
N LEU A 390 -20.27 7.81 -39.24
CA LEU A 390 -20.80 7.81 -37.86
C LEU A 390 -19.87 8.57 -36.90
N MET A 391 -18.55 8.47 -37.09
CA MET A 391 -17.58 9.25 -36.31
C MET A 391 -17.65 10.76 -36.64
N ALA A 392 -17.77 11.12 -37.91
CA ALA A 392 -17.88 12.53 -38.32
C ALA A 392 -19.17 13.20 -37.79
N THR A 393 -20.28 12.46 -37.74
CA THR A 393 -21.54 12.97 -37.19
C THR A 393 -21.52 13.10 -35.67
N MET A 394 -20.86 12.19 -34.94
CA MET A 394 -20.70 12.34 -33.49
C MET A 394 -19.80 13.52 -33.10
N VAL A 395 -18.76 13.83 -33.89
CA VAL A 395 -17.92 15.02 -33.64
C VAL A 395 -18.71 16.31 -33.90
N ALA A 396 -19.50 16.38 -34.97
CA ALA A 396 -20.32 17.55 -35.27
C ALA A 396 -21.41 17.81 -34.21
N VAL A 397 -22.04 16.76 -33.68
CA VAL A 397 -23.06 16.87 -32.63
C VAL A 397 -22.43 17.21 -31.27
N GLY A 398 -21.25 16.68 -30.95
CA GLY A 398 -20.52 17.03 -29.72
C GLY A 398 -20.10 18.49 -29.66
N VAL A 399 -19.67 19.07 -30.78
CA VAL A 399 -19.27 20.49 -30.87
C VAL A 399 -20.48 21.42 -30.75
N MET A 400 -21.66 21.03 -31.27
CA MET A 400 -22.87 21.87 -31.17
C MET A 400 -23.62 21.74 -29.84
N THR A 401 -23.47 20.64 -29.11
CA THR A 401 -24.19 20.42 -27.83
C THR A 401 -23.44 20.91 -26.60
N PHE A 402 -22.11 21.03 -26.65
CA PHE A 402 -21.30 21.58 -25.55
C PHE A 402 -20.94 23.06 -25.71
N GLY A 403 -21.22 23.68 -26.86
CA GLY A 403 -20.82 25.06 -27.16
C GLY A 403 -21.72 26.16 -26.63
N LEU A 404 -22.89 25.87 -26.05
CA LEU A 404 -23.80 26.91 -25.57
C LEU A 404 -24.46 26.50 -24.26
N LYS A 405 -23.89 27.00 -23.14
CA LYS A 405 -24.57 27.65 -22.00
C LYS A 405 -23.84 27.38 -20.68
N SER A 406 -22.64 27.94 -20.53
CA SER A 406 -22.07 28.25 -19.21
C SER A 406 -22.53 29.65 -18.80
N SER A 407 -23.29 29.70 -17.70
CA SER A 407 -23.62 30.94 -16.99
C SER A 407 -22.31 31.62 -16.55
N PRO A 408 -22.22 32.97 -16.55
CA PRO A 408 -21.02 33.66 -16.10
C PRO A 408 -20.97 33.59 -14.57
N GLU A 409 -20.40 32.51 -14.07
CA GLU A 409 -19.91 32.42 -12.70
C GLU A 409 -18.62 33.24 -12.64
N GLU A 410 -18.61 34.26 -11.77
CA GLU A 410 -17.46 35.12 -11.51
C GLU A 410 -16.20 34.28 -11.34
N ALA A 411 -15.31 34.34 -12.34
CA ALA A 411 -14.02 33.71 -12.32
C ALA A 411 -13.19 34.33 -11.19
N GLN A 412 -13.09 33.62 -10.06
CA GLN A 412 -11.98 33.80 -9.14
C GLN A 412 -10.70 33.39 -9.87
N GLU A 413 -10.05 34.35 -10.53
CA GLU A 413 -8.77 34.18 -11.23
C GLU A 413 -7.57 33.90 -10.29
N GLY A 414 -7.75 34.02 -8.97
CA GLY A 414 -6.66 33.94 -7.98
C GLY A 414 -6.03 32.55 -7.69
N PRO A 415 -6.78 31.43 -7.60
CA PRO A 415 -6.20 30.16 -7.14
C PRO A 415 -5.36 29.42 -8.20
N ARG A 416 -5.64 29.63 -9.49
CA ARG A 416 -5.03 28.83 -10.57
C ARG A 416 -3.60 29.28 -10.89
N GLU A 417 -3.33 30.58 -10.94
CA GLU A 417 -1.97 31.10 -11.17
C GLU A 417 -1.01 30.69 -10.04
N GLY A 418 -1.47 30.69 -8.79
CA GLY A 418 -0.68 30.25 -7.64
C GLY A 418 -0.27 28.77 -7.73
N ASN A 419 -1.21 27.90 -8.10
CA ASN A 419 -0.94 26.47 -8.26
C ASN A 419 0.06 26.19 -9.41
N ALA A 420 0.02 27.00 -10.49
CA ALA A 420 0.91 26.81 -11.64
C ALA A 420 2.36 27.15 -11.28
N LEU A 421 2.55 28.21 -10.49
CA LEU A 421 3.86 28.59 -9.97
C LEU A 421 4.44 27.49 -9.08
N GLU A 422 3.66 26.98 -8.12
CA GLU A 422 4.11 25.90 -7.21
C GLU A 422 4.44 24.60 -7.96
N ALA A 423 3.63 24.22 -8.96
CA ALA A 423 3.91 23.06 -9.81
C ALA A 423 5.22 23.23 -10.59
N ARG A 424 5.48 24.42 -11.16
CA ARG A 424 6.75 24.73 -11.85
C ARG A 424 7.95 24.71 -10.90
N LEU A 425 7.80 25.19 -9.67
CA LEU A 425 8.84 25.10 -8.64
C LEU A 425 9.15 23.65 -8.28
N ALA A 426 8.13 22.79 -8.16
CA ALA A 426 8.31 21.36 -7.94
C ALA A 426 9.03 20.66 -9.10
N VAL A 427 8.70 21.00 -10.36
CA VAL A 427 9.42 20.51 -11.54
C VAL A 427 10.89 20.93 -11.49
N ARG A 428 11.17 22.19 -11.19
CA ARG A 428 12.55 22.69 -11.10
C ARG A 428 13.36 21.95 -10.04
N ALA A 429 12.80 21.75 -8.86
CA ALA A 429 13.46 21.01 -7.78
C ALA A 429 13.74 19.55 -8.17
N LEU A 430 12.82 18.91 -8.91
CA LEU A 430 13.02 17.55 -9.41
C LEU A 430 14.13 17.49 -10.46
N CYS A 431 14.17 18.48 -11.37
CA CYS A 431 15.18 18.61 -12.41
C CYS A 431 16.60 18.81 -11.88
N GLU A 432 16.77 19.58 -10.80
CA GLU A 432 18.06 19.78 -10.14
C GLU A 432 18.63 18.48 -9.52
N LEU A 433 17.80 17.45 -9.32
CA LEU A 433 18.20 16.17 -8.74
C LEU A 433 18.48 15.07 -9.77
N LEU A 434 18.11 15.27 -11.04
CA LEU A 434 18.31 14.29 -12.11
C LEU A 434 19.76 14.30 -12.64
N PRO A 435 20.31 13.15 -13.07
CA PRO A 435 21.66 13.08 -13.61
C PRO A 435 21.75 13.68 -15.03
N ASP A 436 22.88 14.31 -15.36
CA ASP A 436 23.07 15.11 -16.60
C ASP A 436 22.70 14.43 -17.94
N PRO A 437 23.01 13.15 -18.23
CA PRO A 437 22.62 12.57 -19.51
C PRO A 437 21.11 12.21 -19.49
N GLY A 438 20.29 13.05 -20.12
CA GLY A 438 18.84 12.83 -20.30
C GLY A 438 17.95 13.66 -19.36
N ALA A 439 18.54 14.48 -18.48
CA ALA A 439 17.78 15.40 -17.64
C ALA A 439 17.00 16.42 -18.49
N GLU A 440 17.57 16.95 -19.58
CA GLU A 440 16.91 17.97 -20.41
C GLU A 440 15.57 17.50 -21.00
N ASP A 441 15.53 16.32 -21.64
CA ASP A 441 14.29 15.77 -22.22
C ASP A 441 13.23 15.46 -21.15
N THR A 442 13.69 14.94 -20.01
CA THR A 442 12.81 14.60 -18.88
C THR A 442 12.21 15.88 -18.27
N CYS A 443 13.02 16.91 -18.10
CA CYS A 443 12.62 18.22 -17.60
C CYS A 443 11.69 18.97 -18.55
N ALA A 444 11.94 18.86 -19.86
CA ALA A 444 11.04 19.41 -20.87
C ALA A 444 9.66 18.72 -20.79
N GLY A 445 9.64 17.39 -20.69
CA GLY A 445 8.38 16.66 -20.59
C GLY A 445 7.63 16.88 -19.27
N LEU A 446 8.34 17.11 -18.16
CA LEU A 446 7.73 17.50 -16.88
C LEU A 446 7.13 18.91 -16.94
N SER A 447 7.80 19.86 -17.59
CA SER A 447 7.28 21.21 -17.79
C SER A 447 6.04 21.19 -18.68
N GLU A 448 6.09 20.44 -19.78
CA GLU A 448 4.95 20.27 -20.70
C GLU A 448 3.73 19.64 -19.98
N LEU A 449 3.96 18.85 -18.94
CA LEU A 449 2.91 18.24 -18.12
C LEU A 449 2.19 19.28 -17.27
N VAL A 450 2.92 20.23 -16.68
CA VAL A 450 2.33 21.39 -15.97
C VAL A 450 1.55 22.27 -16.94
N ASP A 451 2.11 22.58 -18.11
CA ASP A 451 1.40 23.38 -19.12
C ASP A 451 0.12 22.67 -19.62
N THR A 452 0.15 21.34 -19.74
CA THR A 452 -1.04 20.53 -20.08
C THR A 452 -2.09 20.58 -18.95
N ALA A 453 -1.66 20.63 -17.68
CA ALA A 453 -2.55 20.77 -16.53
C ALA A 453 -3.17 22.18 -16.45
N GLU A 454 -2.37 23.21 -16.70
CA GLU A 454 -2.80 24.62 -16.75
C GLU A 454 -3.82 24.86 -17.87
N ALA A 455 -3.67 24.17 -19.01
CA ALA A 455 -4.63 24.18 -20.11
C ALA A 455 -5.92 23.34 -19.86
N ASP A 456 -6.11 22.79 -18.66
CA ASP A 456 -7.26 21.95 -18.26
C ASP A 456 -7.42 20.66 -19.10
N GLU A 457 -6.34 20.18 -19.72
CA GLU A 457 -6.33 18.96 -20.53
C GLU A 457 -6.07 17.70 -19.67
N CYS A 458 -6.81 17.53 -18.57
CA CYS A 458 -6.54 16.53 -17.52
C CYS A 458 -6.36 15.07 -18.01
N PRO A 459 -7.16 14.53 -18.96
CA PRO A 459 -6.93 13.18 -19.49
C PRO A 459 -5.61 13.02 -20.25
N LYS A 460 -5.14 14.09 -20.91
CA LYS A 460 -3.86 14.10 -21.63
C LYS A 460 -2.72 14.20 -20.63
N MET A 461 -2.85 15.05 -19.62
CA MET A 461 -1.91 15.18 -18.51
C MET A 461 -1.70 13.83 -17.80
N GLY A 462 -2.77 13.13 -17.39
CA GLY A 462 -2.66 11.83 -16.71
C GLY A 462 -1.93 10.77 -17.54
N ARG A 463 -2.19 10.71 -18.86
CA ARG A 463 -1.45 9.80 -19.78
C ARG A 463 0.02 10.17 -19.91
N LYS A 464 0.37 11.46 -19.97
CA LYS A 464 1.76 11.93 -20.00
C LYS A 464 2.46 11.62 -18.68
N TYR A 465 1.79 11.82 -17.55
CA TYR A 465 2.32 11.52 -16.24
C TYR A 465 2.68 10.05 -16.07
N LEU A 466 1.82 9.12 -16.50
CA LEU A 466 2.12 7.69 -16.43
C LEU A 466 3.38 7.32 -17.25
N LYS A 467 3.56 7.91 -18.43
CA LYS A 467 4.78 7.71 -19.23
C LYS A 467 6.01 8.31 -18.54
N MET A 468 5.87 9.53 -18.02
CA MET A 468 6.96 10.25 -17.36
C MET A 468 7.39 9.56 -16.06
N ARG A 469 6.44 8.98 -15.32
CA ARG A 469 6.73 8.22 -14.10
C ARG A 469 7.65 7.02 -14.35
N ALA A 470 7.47 6.32 -15.47
CA ALA A 470 8.35 5.21 -15.84
C ALA A 470 9.78 5.71 -16.13
N VAL A 471 9.92 6.82 -16.87
CA VAL A 471 11.21 7.46 -17.16
C VAL A 471 11.91 7.91 -15.88
N LEU A 472 11.18 8.56 -14.96
CA LEU A 472 11.70 8.97 -13.66
C LEU A 472 12.16 7.76 -12.83
N GLN A 473 11.42 6.66 -12.83
CA GLN A 473 11.83 5.44 -12.12
C GLN A 473 13.11 4.83 -12.70
N GLU A 474 13.25 4.82 -14.02
CA GLU A 474 14.44 4.30 -14.70
C GLU A 474 15.68 5.17 -14.43
N GLN A 475 15.55 6.50 -14.51
CA GLN A 475 16.65 7.44 -14.25
C GLN A 475 17.07 7.52 -12.78
N THR A 476 16.22 7.03 -11.87
CA THR A 476 16.48 7.05 -10.43
C THR A 476 17.01 5.75 -9.88
N ALA A 477 16.99 4.68 -10.67
CA ALA A 477 17.58 3.39 -10.34
C ALA A 477 19.11 3.42 -10.24
N PRO A 478 19.87 4.06 -11.16
CA PRO A 478 21.32 4.16 -11.01
C PRO A 478 21.71 5.31 -10.07
N VAL A 479 22.24 4.96 -8.90
CA VAL A 479 22.97 5.93 -8.08
C VAL A 479 24.39 6.04 -8.63
N PRO A 480 24.87 7.23 -9.03
CA PRO A 480 26.26 7.39 -9.44
C PRO A 480 27.19 6.97 -8.28
N ALA A 481 28.24 6.21 -8.58
CA ALA A 481 29.17 5.65 -7.58
C ALA A 481 29.86 6.71 -6.71
N ASN A 482 29.84 7.98 -7.15
CA ASN A 482 30.47 9.11 -6.47
C ASN A 482 29.48 9.90 -5.58
N GLU A 483 28.21 9.48 -5.44
CA GLU A 483 27.25 10.16 -4.57
C GLU A 483 27.55 9.85 -3.09
N PRO A 484 27.93 10.85 -2.27
CA PRO A 484 28.34 10.62 -0.89
C PRO A 484 27.19 10.17 0.02
N ASN A 485 25.93 10.39 -0.38
CA ASN A 485 24.77 9.94 0.38
C ASN A 485 23.59 9.55 -0.55
N PRO A 486 23.59 8.30 -1.07
CA PRO A 486 22.55 7.82 -1.98
C PRO A 486 21.14 7.84 -1.36
N ALA A 487 21.04 7.55 -0.07
CA ALA A 487 19.77 7.53 0.65
C ALA A 487 19.16 8.94 0.76
N ALA A 488 19.96 9.94 1.11
CA ALA A 488 19.49 11.32 1.20
C ALA A 488 19.12 11.91 -0.17
N ARG A 489 19.83 11.54 -1.24
CA ARG A 489 19.43 11.91 -2.61
C ARG A 489 18.09 11.27 -3.00
N ARG A 490 17.91 9.97 -2.73
CA ARG A 490 16.65 9.26 -3.01
C ARG A 490 15.47 9.84 -2.23
N ALA A 491 15.68 10.20 -0.96
CA ALA A 491 14.65 10.86 -0.15
C ALA A 491 14.22 12.20 -0.75
N ARG A 492 15.17 13.07 -1.12
CA ARG A 492 14.89 14.36 -1.78
C ARG A 492 14.14 14.20 -3.10
N LEU A 493 14.49 13.17 -3.87
CA LEU A 493 13.81 12.91 -5.14
C LEU A 493 12.37 12.43 -4.96
N ASN A 494 12.14 11.51 -4.02
CA ASN A 494 10.79 11.07 -3.66
C ASN A 494 9.92 12.23 -3.15
N GLU A 495 10.51 13.12 -2.34
CA GLU A 495 9.85 14.33 -1.83
C GLU A 495 9.47 15.29 -2.97
N ALA A 496 10.39 15.58 -3.89
CA ALA A 496 10.12 16.42 -5.06
C ALA A 496 9.05 15.81 -5.98
N GLN A 497 9.10 14.50 -6.21
CA GLN A 497 8.08 13.79 -7.00
C GLN A 497 6.70 13.83 -6.33
N TYR A 498 6.63 13.62 -5.01
CA TYR A 498 5.40 13.71 -4.25
C TYR A 498 4.79 15.12 -4.33
N ARG A 499 5.60 16.16 -4.14
CA ARG A 499 5.16 17.55 -4.24
C ARG A 499 4.60 17.88 -5.62
N LEU A 500 5.27 17.43 -6.69
CA LEU A 500 4.75 17.61 -8.05
C LEU A 500 3.38 16.94 -8.25
N VAL A 501 3.20 15.71 -7.74
CA VAL A 501 1.91 14.99 -7.85
C VAL A 501 0.80 15.72 -7.10
N ASP A 502 1.10 16.21 -5.89
CA ASP A 502 0.13 16.97 -5.10
C ASP A 502 -0.34 18.23 -5.83
N GLU A 503 0.59 19.01 -6.39
CA GLU A 503 0.25 20.21 -7.15
C GLU A 503 -0.55 19.88 -8.42
N LEU A 504 -0.16 18.86 -9.18
CA LEU A 504 -0.91 18.43 -10.36
C LEU A 504 -2.31 17.90 -10.01
N ARG A 505 -2.49 17.29 -8.84
CA ARG A 505 -3.81 16.85 -8.36
C ARG A 505 -4.73 18.02 -8.05
N ARG A 506 -4.19 19.18 -7.65
CA ARG A 506 -5.00 20.41 -7.50
C ARG A 506 -5.55 20.93 -8.82
N PHE A 507 -4.85 20.72 -9.94
CA PHE A 507 -5.38 20.98 -11.28
C PHE A 507 -6.40 19.93 -11.71
N CYS A 508 -6.08 18.65 -11.49
CA CYS A 508 -6.79 17.52 -12.09
C CYS A 508 -7.06 16.41 -11.05
N PRO A 509 -7.97 16.61 -10.09
CA PRO A 509 -8.14 15.72 -8.92
C PRO A 509 -8.58 14.29 -9.26
N ARG A 510 -9.15 14.07 -10.46
CA ARG A 510 -9.68 12.77 -10.91
C ARG A 510 -8.73 11.95 -11.79
N TYR A 511 -7.55 12.48 -12.13
CA TYR A 511 -6.68 11.90 -13.17
C TYR A 511 -5.27 11.51 -12.70
N LEU A 512 -4.96 11.66 -11.40
CA LEU A 512 -3.70 11.30 -10.72
C LEU A 512 -3.94 10.69 -9.35
#